data_AF-A0A3P6H6J2-F1
#
_entry.id   AF-A0A3P6H6J2-F1
#
_cell.length_a   1.000
_cell.length_b   1.000
_cell.length_c   1.000
_cell.angle_alpha   90.00
_cell.angle_beta   90.00
_cell.angle_gamma   90.00
#
_symmetry.space_group_name_H-M   'P 1'
#
loop_
_entity.id
_entity.type
_entity.pdbx_description
1 polymer ?
#
loop_
_entity_poly.entity_id
_entity_poly.type
_entity_poly.pdbx_seq_one_letter_code
_entity_poly.pdbx_strand_id
1 'polypeptide(L)'
;MMGVAGVLGAALLCAIHGATVENTLFEDGDGANTFRAFNPTQAEETYSMVTANRFWSQIFGVAFSNKRWLHFFMLFVPVTGLWMSALGVVGLALNLRAYDFVSQEIRAAEDPEFETFYTKNILLNEALAGRDQETTGFAWWAGNARLINLSGKLLGAHVAHAGLIVFWAGAMNLFEVAHFVPEKPMYEQGLILLPHLATLGWGVGPGGEVIDTFPYFVSGVLHLISSAVLGFGGIYHALLGPETLEESFPFFSVMYGKIEIK
;
A
#
# COMPACT_ATOMS: atom_id res chain seq x y z
N MET A 1 8.11 12.44 12.85
CA MET A 1 6.90 11.97 13.57
C MET A 1 5.68 12.86 13.34
N MET A 2 5.76 14.18 13.53
CA MET A 2 4.61 15.09 13.35
C MET A 2 3.91 14.98 11.97
N GLY A 3 4.66 14.74 10.90
CA GLY A 3 4.05 14.51 9.58
C GLY A 3 3.13 13.29 9.51
N VAL A 4 3.51 12.18 10.16
CA VAL A 4 2.67 10.98 10.25
C VAL A 4 1.40 11.28 11.03
N ALA A 5 1.51 11.99 12.16
CA ALA A 5 0.33 12.40 12.93
C ALA A 5 -0.63 13.27 12.12
N GLY A 6 -0.11 14.19 11.29
CA GLY A 6 -0.94 15.01 10.40
C GLY A 6 -1.63 14.20 9.30
N VAL A 7 -0.94 13.25 8.66
CA VAL A 7 -1.52 12.41 7.59
C VAL A 7 -2.56 11.43 8.15
N LEU A 8 -2.23 10.70 9.23
CA LEU A 8 -3.17 9.78 9.87
C LEU A 8 -4.34 10.54 10.51
N GLY A 9 -4.07 11.70 11.12
CA GLY A 9 -5.10 12.59 11.64
C GLY A 9 -6.04 13.09 10.55
N ALA A 10 -5.54 13.42 9.36
CA ALA A 10 -6.37 13.81 8.23
C ALA A 10 -7.23 12.67 7.70
N ALA A 11 -6.68 11.46 7.60
CA ALA A 11 -7.45 10.26 7.22
C ALA A 11 -8.58 9.99 8.23
N LEU A 12 -8.27 10.08 9.53
CA LEU A 12 -9.26 9.97 10.60
C LEU A 12 -10.35 11.05 10.48
N LEU A 13 -9.96 12.31 10.31
CA LEU A 13 -10.88 13.45 10.17
C LEU A 13 -11.77 13.34 8.92
N CYS A 14 -11.24 12.84 7.81
CA CYS A 14 -11.99 12.61 6.59
C CYS A 14 -13.06 11.53 6.80
N ALA A 15 -12.67 10.37 7.34
CA ALA A 15 -13.58 9.26 7.59
C ALA A 15 -14.67 9.63 8.61
N ILE A 16 -14.28 10.22 9.75
CA ILE A 16 -15.22 10.57 10.82
C ILE A 16 -16.19 11.67 10.37
N HIS A 17 -15.72 12.68 9.63
CA HIS A 17 -16.57 13.76 9.16
C HIS A 17 -17.58 13.26 8.12
N GLY A 18 -17.11 12.53 7.10
CA GLY A 18 -17.98 11.96 6.07
C GLY A 18 -19.04 11.05 6.68
N ALA A 19 -18.63 10.10 7.54
CA ALA A 19 -19.57 9.20 8.20
C ALA A 19 -20.57 9.95 9.10
N THR A 20 -20.15 10.99 9.82
CA THR A 20 -21.05 11.78 10.66
C THR A 20 -22.10 12.51 9.85
N VAL A 21 -21.71 13.12 8.73
CA VAL A 21 -22.65 13.83 7.85
C VAL A 21 -23.71 12.87 7.32
N GLU A 22 -23.30 11.74 6.74
CA GLU A 22 -24.22 10.74 6.18
C GLU A 22 -25.16 10.11 7.22
N ASN A 23 -24.74 10.02 8.49
CA ASN A 23 -25.57 9.46 9.57
C ASN A 23 -26.36 10.51 10.35
N THR A 24 -26.31 11.78 9.95
CA THR A 24 -27.10 12.86 10.57
C THR A 24 -27.88 13.68 9.55
N LEU A 25 -28.10 13.11 8.35
CA LEU A 25 -28.93 13.70 7.30
C LEU A 25 -30.35 13.96 7.78
N PHE A 26 -30.95 15.04 7.29
CA PHE A 26 -32.40 15.22 7.37
C PHE A 26 -33.10 14.35 6.32
N GLU A 27 -34.35 13.99 6.59
CA GLU A 27 -35.19 13.27 5.63
C GLU A 27 -35.80 14.27 4.65
N ASP A 28 -35.04 14.61 3.60
CA ASP A 28 -35.41 15.62 2.60
C ASP A 28 -36.09 15.03 1.35
N GLY A 29 -36.45 13.73 1.35
CA GLY A 29 -37.18 13.07 0.26
C GLY A 29 -37.64 11.64 0.59
N ASP A 30 -38.59 11.12 -0.20
CA ASP A 30 -39.29 9.85 0.08
C ASP A 30 -38.53 8.57 -0.33
N GLY A 31 -37.35 8.73 -0.94
CA GLY A 31 -36.56 7.62 -1.48
C GLY A 31 -35.70 6.96 -0.40
N ALA A 32 -35.64 5.63 -0.39
CA ALA A 32 -34.68 4.89 0.46
C ALA A 32 -33.20 5.20 0.11
N ASN A 33 -32.94 5.68 -1.10
CA ASN A 33 -31.64 6.23 -1.50
C ASN A 33 -31.65 7.75 -1.28
N THR A 34 -30.87 8.20 -0.29
CA THR A 34 -30.83 9.59 0.17
C THR A 34 -30.04 10.54 -0.74
N PHE A 35 -29.22 10.03 -1.69
CA PHE A 35 -28.37 10.88 -2.53
C PHE A 35 -29.16 11.82 -3.46
N ARG A 36 -30.41 11.48 -3.78
CA ARG A 36 -31.27 12.30 -4.64
C ARG A 36 -32.01 13.42 -3.89
N ALA A 37 -32.00 13.37 -2.56
CA ALA A 37 -32.68 14.33 -1.69
C ALA A 37 -31.80 15.55 -1.36
N PHE A 38 -30.87 15.92 -2.26
CA PHE A 38 -29.98 17.07 -2.09
C PHE A 38 -30.03 17.97 -3.32
N ASN A 39 -30.12 19.28 -3.09
CA ASN A 39 -30.02 20.29 -4.13
C ASN A 39 -28.83 21.23 -3.86
N PRO A 40 -27.87 21.38 -4.80
CA PRO A 40 -26.74 22.29 -4.64
C PRO A 40 -27.09 23.76 -4.35
N THR A 41 -28.31 24.20 -4.69
CA THR A 41 -28.75 25.59 -4.46
C THR A 41 -29.66 25.74 -3.23
N GLN A 42 -29.83 24.70 -2.41
CA GLN A 42 -30.64 24.80 -1.19
C GLN A 42 -29.98 25.69 -0.14
N ALA A 43 -30.79 26.46 0.60
CA ALA A 43 -30.30 27.36 1.65
C ALA A 43 -30.07 26.63 2.98
N GLU A 44 -30.73 25.49 3.19
CA GLU A 44 -30.73 24.74 4.43
C GLU A 44 -29.58 23.73 4.50
N GLU A 45 -29.12 23.44 5.72
CA GLU A 45 -28.12 22.40 5.93
C GLU A 45 -28.73 21.01 5.76
N THR A 46 -28.08 20.15 4.96
CA THR A 46 -28.58 18.79 4.67
C THR A 46 -28.44 17.81 5.85
N TYR A 47 -27.73 18.21 6.93
CA TYR A 47 -27.49 17.37 8.10
C TYR A 47 -27.56 18.19 9.40
N SER A 48 -27.99 17.55 10.49
CA SER A 48 -28.17 18.16 11.81
C SER A 48 -26.85 18.26 12.58
N MET A 49 -26.30 19.49 12.66
CA MET A 49 -25.10 19.75 13.47
C MET A 49 -25.34 19.53 14.97
N VAL A 50 -26.56 19.80 15.45
CA VAL A 50 -26.92 19.65 16.86
C VAL A 50 -26.94 18.18 17.26
N THR A 51 -27.51 17.32 16.41
CA THR A 51 -27.53 15.86 16.63
C THR A 51 -26.12 15.29 16.59
N ALA A 52 -25.32 15.69 15.58
CA ALA A 52 -23.92 15.29 15.48
C ALA A 52 -23.11 15.73 16.72
N ASN A 53 -23.28 16.97 17.18
CA ASN A 53 -22.58 17.49 18.35
C ASN A 53 -22.93 16.68 19.61
N ARG A 54 -24.23 16.42 19.84
CA ARG A 54 -24.68 15.64 20.99
C ARG A 54 -24.13 14.23 20.96
N PHE A 55 -24.20 13.56 19.81
CA PHE A 55 -23.66 12.21 19.62
C PHE A 55 -22.17 12.16 20.01
N TRP A 56 -21.34 13.01 19.41
CA TRP A 56 -19.89 13.01 19.68
C TRP A 56 -19.56 13.45 21.11
N SER A 57 -20.31 14.39 21.69
CA SER A 57 -20.11 14.80 23.08
C SER A 57 -20.41 13.67 24.06
N GLN A 58 -21.40 12.81 23.76
CA GLN A 58 -21.72 11.66 24.59
C GLN A 58 -20.71 10.51 24.43
N ILE A 59 -20.24 10.25 23.20
CA ILE A 59 -19.33 9.13 22.93
C ILE A 59 -17.87 9.46 23.26
N PHE A 60 -17.39 10.65 22.89
CA PHE A 60 -15.98 11.04 23.01
C PHE A 60 -15.72 12.16 24.03
N GLY A 61 -16.77 12.69 24.68
CA GLY A 61 -16.65 13.76 25.68
C GLY A 61 -16.44 15.15 25.09
N VAL A 62 -16.10 15.25 23.81
CA VAL A 62 -15.89 16.51 23.07
C VAL A 62 -16.49 16.43 21.68
N ALA A 63 -16.96 17.55 21.15
CA ALA A 63 -17.49 17.64 19.80
C ALA A 63 -17.30 19.03 19.20
N PHE A 64 -17.25 19.08 17.87
CA PHE A 64 -17.33 20.34 17.16
C PHE A 64 -18.73 20.95 17.31
N SER A 65 -18.80 22.25 17.60
CA SER A 65 -20.04 23.03 17.64
C SER A 65 -20.11 24.09 16.54
N ASN A 66 -18.97 24.39 15.89
CA ASN A 66 -18.86 25.39 14.83
C ASN A 66 -18.37 24.74 13.53
N LYS A 67 -19.20 24.77 12.48
CA LYS A 67 -18.88 24.19 11.17
C LYS A 67 -17.66 24.84 10.51
N ARG A 68 -17.47 26.15 10.63
CA ARG A 68 -16.32 26.85 10.03
C ARG A 68 -15.02 26.43 10.68
N TRP A 69 -15.01 26.28 12.01
CA TRP A 69 -13.85 25.78 12.74
C TRP A 69 -13.53 24.33 12.36
N LEU A 70 -14.55 23.47 12.24
CA LEU A 70 -14.38 22.08 11.80
C LEU A 70 -13.65 22.01 10.46
N HIS A 71 -14.11 22.73 9.45
CA HIS A 71 -13.52 22.68 8.11
C HIS A 71 -12.13 23.33 8.06
N PHE A 72 -11.91 24.42 8.81
CA PHE A 72 -10.58 24.97 8.99
C PHE A 72 -9.62 23.94 9.62
N PHE A 73 -10.08 23.22 10.64
CA PHE A 73 -9.28 22.20 11.31
C PHE A 73 -8.94 21.02 10.39
N MET A 74 -9.88 20.61 9.54
CA MET A 74 -9.66 19.58 8.51
C MET A 74 -8.57 19.98 7.50
N LEU A 75 -8.42 21.28 7.21
CA LEU A 75 -7.30 21.78 6.40
C LEU A 75 -6.01 21.88 7.22
N PHE A 76 -6.09 22.41 8.44
CA PHE A 76 -4.95 22.70 9.29
C PHE A 76 -4.12 21.46 9.63
N VAL A 77 -4.76 20.34 9.98
CA VAL A 77 -4.09 19.10 10.43
C VAL A 77 -3.17 18.49 9.35
N PRO A 78 -3.64 18.15 8.14
CA PRO A 78 -2.77 17.61 7.09
C PRO A 78 -1.70 18.60 6.64
N VAL A 79 -2.08 19.88 6.47
CA VAL A 79 -1.15 20.91 5.99
C VAL A 79 0.00 21.08 6.98
N THR A 80 -0.28 21.25 8.27
CA THR A 80 0.76 21.37 9.29
C THR A 80 1.63 20.12 9.36
N GLY A 81 1.04 18.93 9.24
CA GLY A 81 1.79 17.67 9.17
C GLY A 81 2.82 17.66 8.03
N LEU A 82 2.40 18.02 6.83
CA LEU A 82 3.29 18.09 5.66
C LEU A 82 4.41 19.13 5.85
N TRP A 83 4.08 20.33 6.34
CA TRP A 83 5.08 21.35 6.65
C TRP A 83 6.13 20.87 7.66
N MET A 84 5.71 20.19 8.73
CA MET A 84 6.65 19.64 9.72
C MET A 84 7.53 18.52 9.14
N SER A 85 7.00 17.71 8.22
CA SER A 85 7.80 16.70 7.53
C SER A 85 8.87 17.32 6.62
N ALA A 86 8.52 18.39 5.90
CA ALA A 86 9.43 19.09 5.00
C ALA A 86 10.63 19.70 5.78
N LEU A 87 10.37 20.31 6.93
CA LEU A 87 11.44 20.83 7.81
C LEU A 87 12.42 19.72 8.24
N GLY A 88 11.91 18.54 8.58
CA GLY A 88 12.74 17.38 8.90
C GLY A 88 13.63 16.96 7.72
N VAL A 89 13.06 16.87 6.52
CA VAL A 89 13.80 16.50 5.30
C VAL A 89 14.90 17.51 4.96
N VAL A 90 14.67 18.81 5.16
CA VAL A 90 15.71 19.85 4.99
C VAL A 90 16.88 19.61 5.95
N GLY A 91 16.63 19.21 7.19
CA GLY A 91 17.69 18.82 8.12
C GLY A 91 18.47 17.58 7.65
N LEU A 92 17.77 16.57 7.14
CA LEU A 92 18.40 15.36 6.59
C LEU A 92 19.33 15.66 5.40
N ALA A 93 19.01 16.65 4.56
CA ALA A 93 19.86 17.06 3.45
C ALA A 93 21.23 17.59 3.90
N LEU A 94 21.33 18.06 5.15
CA LEU A 94 22.56 18.53 5.78
C LEU A 94 23.17 17.48 6.74
N ASN A 95 22.71 16.23 6.68
CA ASN A 95 23.03 15.17 7.65
C ASN A 95 22.70 15.51 9.11
N LEU A 96 21.83 16.51 9.36
CA LEU A 96 21.36 16.88 10.68
C LEU A 96 20.23 15.94 11.10
N ARG A 97 20.61 14.80 11.67
CA ARG A 97 19.71 13.71 12.01
C ARG A 97 19.46 13.64 13.51
N ALA A 98 18.22 13.37 13.91
CA ALA A 98 17.93 12.80 15.22
C ALA A 98 18.18 11.28 15.16
N TYR A 99 19.44 10.90 14.94
CA TYR A 99 19.83 9.50 14.71
C TYR A 99 19.95 8.74 16.02
N ASP A 100 20.58 9.37 17.02
CA ASP A 100 20.92 8.75 18.27
C ASP A 100 20.38 9.48 19.51
N PHE A 101 20.12 8.70 20.55
CA PHE A 101 19.97 9.19 21.91
C PHE A 101 21.24 8.86 22.69
N VAL A 102 22.11 9.86 22.88
CA VAL A 102 23.41 9.69 23.55
C VAL A 102 23.32 8.99 24.92
N SER A 103 22.24 9.23 25.68
CA SER A 103 22.02 8.56 26.96
C SER A 103 21.77 7.05 26.83
N GLN A 104 21.13 6.60 25.74
CA GLN A 104 20.94 5.18 25.44
C GLN A 104 22.24 4.55 24.97
N GLU A 105 23.02 5.24 24.12
CA GLU A 105 24.33 4.75 23.63
C GLU A 105 25.31 4.52 24.78
N ILE A 106 25.44 5.49 25.69
CA ILE A 106 26.33 5.37 26.85
C ILE A 106 25.92 4.18 27.72
N ARG A 107 24.61 4.02 27.98
CA ARG A 107 24.11 2.92 28.81
C ARG A 107 24.34 1.56 28.15
N ALA A 108 24.07 1.45 26.85
CA ALA A 108 24.27 0.21 26.09
C ALA A 108 25.76 -0.16 25.96
N ALA A 109 26.66 0.84 25.93
CA ALA A 109 28.10 0.60 25.91
C ALA A 109 28.66 0.09 27.25
N GLU A 110 28.08 0.53 28.38
CA GLU A 110 28.48 0.11 29.72
C GLU A 110 27.85 -1.22 30.16
N ASP A 111 26.65 -1.51 29.67
CA ASP A 111 25.83 -2.65 30.10
C ASP A 111 25.42 -3.50 28.88
N PRO A 112 26.16 -4.59 28.58
CA PRO A 112 25.89 -5.45 27.42
C PRO A 112 24.53 -6.16 27.45
N GLU A 113 23.85 -6.22 28.60
CA GLU A 113 22.51 -6.81 28.72
C GLU A 113 21.40 -5.76 28.48
N PHE A 114 21.75 -4.48 28.33
CA PHE A 114 20.79 -3.41 28.13
C PHE A 114 20.29 -3.36 26.68
N GLU A 115 19.05 -3.80 26.47
CA GLU A 115 18.38 -3.74 25.17
C GLU A 115 17.08 -2.95 25.21
N THR A 116 16.85 -2.11 24.20
CA THR A 116 15.57 -1.44 23.95
C THR A 116 15.18 -1.59 22.48
N PHE A 117 13.93 -1.25 22.14
CA PHE A 117 13.54 -1.18 20.72
C PHE A 117 14.38 -0.18 19.93
N TYR A 118 14.90 0.87 20.58
CA TYR A 118 15.78 1.84 19.95
C TYR A 118 17.12 1.20 19.56
N THR A 119 17.80 0.50 20.48
CA THR A 119 19.10 -0.14 20.18
C THR A 119 18.94 -1.25 19.13
N LYS A 120 17.84 -2.01 19.17
CA LYS A 120 17.48 -3.00 18.14
C LYS A 120 17.27 -2.39 16.76
N ASN A 121 16.66 -1.21 16.68
CA ASN A 121 16.47 -0.50 15.40
C ASN A 121 17.79 0.02 14.82
N ILE A 122 18.77 0.36 15.65
CA ILE A 122 20.11 0.73 15.15
C ILE A 122 20.80 -0.48 14.52
N LEU A 123 20.74 -1.65 15.15
CA LEU A 123 21.26 -2.89 14.55
C LEU A 123 20.54 -3.22 13.24
N LEU A 124 19.22 -2.99 13.16
CA LEU A 124 18.48 -3.13 11.90
C LEU A 124 19.00 -2.15 10.84
N ASN A 125 19.26 -0.88 11.19
CA ASN A 125 19.80 0.11 10.26
C ASN A 125 21.19 -0.28 9.76
N GLU A 126 22.05 -0.86 10.60
CA GLU A 126 23.34 -1.41 10.19
C GLU A 126 23.17 -2.61 9.25
N ALA A 127 22.17 -3.46 9.46
CA ALA A 127 21.79 -4.52 8.51
C ALA A 127 21.19 -3.98 7.19
N LEU A 128 20.87 -2.68 7.12
CA LEU A 128 20.54 -1.99 5.87
C LEU A 128 21.78 -1.40 5.17
N ALA A 129 22.98 -1.46 5.77
CA ALA A 129 24.23 -1.07 5.12
C ALA A 129 24.47 -1.89 3.84
N GLY A 130 25.14 -1.32 2.84
CA GLY A 130 25.24 -1.95 1.51
C GLY A 130 24.03 -1.67 0.60
N ARG A 131 23.21 -0.65 0.91
CA ARG A 131 22.08 -0.20 0.08
C ARG A 131 22.18 1.27 -0.33
N ASP A 132 23.36 1.86 -0.23
CA ASP A 132 23.63 3.23 -0.68
C ASP A 132 24.71 3.24 -1.77
N GLN A 133 24.90 4.40 -2.40
CA GLN A 133 25.86 4.52 -3.49
C GLN A 133 27.31 4.42 -3.02
N GLU A 134 27.62 4.86 -1.80
CA GLU A 134 28.98 4.88 -1.26
C GLU A 134 29.50 3.46 -0.99
N THR A 135 28.63 2.58 -0.49
CA THR A 135 28.97 1.19 -0.18
C THR A 135 28.90 0.26 -1.39
N THR A 136 28.02 0.54 -2.36
CA THR A 136 27.75 -0.37 -3.48
C THR A 136 28.29 0.09 -4.83
N GLY A 137 28.68 1.36 -4.97
CA GLY A 137 29.03 1.98 -6.25
C GLY A 137 27.83 2.28 -7.17
N PHE A 138 26.61 1.85 -6.82
CA PHE A 138 25.42 2.06 -7.63
C PHE A 138 24.53 3.17 -7.06
N ALA A 139 24.21 4.16 -7.90
CA ALA A 139 23.20 5.18 -7.58
C ALA A 139 21.79 4.56 -7.45
N TRP A 140 20.86 5.27 -6.82
CA TRP A 140 19.53 4.76 -6.49
C TRP A 140 18.71 4.30 -7.72
N TRP A 141 18.86 4.96 -8.86
CA TRP A 141 18.18 4.60 -10.11
C TRP A 141 18.70 3.26 -10.71
N ALA A 142 19.90 2.84 -10.32
CA ALA A 142 20.49 1.53 -10.62
C ALA A 142 20.42 0.59 -9.41
N GLY A 143 19.54 0.84 -8.44
CA GLY A 143 19.54 0.18 -7.14
C GLY A 143 19.44 -1.35 -7.19
N ASN A 144 18.77 -1.92 -8.20
CA ASN A 144 18.69 -3.38 -8.36
C ASN A 144 20.04 -4.02 -8.73
N ALA A 145 20.98 -3.27 -9.31
CA ALA A 145 22.33 -3.76 -9.58
C ALA A 145 23.12 -4.06 -8.30
N ARG A 146 22.69 -3.51 -7.16
CA ARG A 146 23.23 -3.85 -5.84
C ARG A 146 22.98 -5.30 -5.44
N LEU A 147 22.01 -5.96 -6.08
CA LEU A 147 21.62 -7.35 -5.79
C LEU A 147 22.43 -8.40 -6.56
N ILE A 148 23.36 -8.01 -7.44
CA ILE A 148 24.08 -8.94 -8.33
C ILE A 148 24.77 -10.07 -7.56
N ASN A 149 25.36 -9.78 -6.40
CA ASN A 149 26.05 -10.76 -5.56
C ASN A 149 25.24 -11.19 -4.33
N LEU A 150 23.97 -10.81 -4.23
CA LEU A 150 23.08 -11.13 -3.11
C LEU A 150 22.01 -12.13 -3.59
N SER A 151 22.41 -13.38 -3.77
CA SER A 151 21.59 -14.43 -4.40
C SER A 151 20.24 -14.65 -3.72
N GLY A 152 20.15 -14.53 -2.39
CA GLY A 152 18.91 -14.65 -1.64
C GLY A 152 17.97 -13.45 -1.83
N LYS A 153 18.53 -12.23 -1.82
CA LYS A 153 17.77 -11.01 -2.09
C LYS A 153 17.30 -10.94 -3.55
N LEU A 154 18.15 -11.37 -4.48
CA LEU A 154 17.84 -11.44 -5.90
C LEU A 154 16.73 -12.46 -6.16
N LEU A 155 16.77 -13.64 -5.51
CA LEU A 155 15.67 -14.61 -5.53
C LEU A 155 14.36 -13.97 -5.04
N GLY A 156 14.40 -13.26 -3.90
CA GLY A 156 13.23 -12.55 -3.38
C GLY A 156 12.64 -11.54 -4.37
N ALA A 157 13.49 -10.75 -5.03
CA ALA A 157 13.07 -9.81 -6.07
C ALA A 157 12.41 -10.51 -7.26
N HIS A 158 12.96 -11.63 -7.73
CA HIS A 158 12.39 -12.39 -8.86
C HIS A 158 11.07 -13.06 -8.51
N VAL A 159 10.96 -13.65 -7.31
CA VAL A 159 9.72 -14.30 -6.85
C VAL A 159 8.63 -13.25 -6.61
N ALA A 160 8.97 -12.08 -6.04
CA ALA A 160 8.04 -10.96 -5.88
C ALA A 160 7.57 -10.43 -7.25
N HIS A 161 8.47 -10.28 -8.22
CA HIS A 161 8.13 -9.86 -9.57
C HIS A 161 7.22 -10.87 -10.28
N ALA A 162 7.48 -12.17 -10.14
CA ALA A 162 6.57 -13.22 -10.61
C ALA A 162 5.19 -13.09 -9.94
N GLY A 163 5.16 -12.79 -8.64
CA GLY A 163 3.93 -12.45 -7.91
C GLY A 163 3.15 -11.30 -8.54
N LEU A 164 3.80 -10.21 -8.94
CA LEU A 164 3.16 -9.07 -9.61
C LEU A 164 2.58 -9.43 -10.99
N ILE A 165 3.28 -10.26 -11.78
CA ILE A 165 2.78 -10.74 -13.08
C ILE A 165 1.51 -11.57 -12.87
N VAL A 166 1.55 -12.52 -11.94
CA VAL A 166 0.41 -13.39 -11.62
C VAL A 166 -0.75 -12.59 -11.02
N PHE A 167 -0.46 -11.59 -10.19
CA PHE A 167 -1.46 -10.66 -9.65
C PHE A 167 -2.17 -9.90 -10.76
N TRP A 168 -1.40 -9.34 -11.70
CA TRP A 168 -1.97 -8.63 -12.85
C TRP A 168 -2.86 -9.55 -13.69
N ALA A 169 -2.40 -10.77 -13.98
CA ALA A 169 -3.19 -11.75 -14.73
C ALA A 169 -4.52 -12.09 -14.02
N GLY A 170 -4.49 -12.30 -12.71
CA GLY A 170 -5.70 -12.59 -11.92
C GLY A 170 -6.65 -11.39 -11.83
N ALA A 171 -6.12 -10.22 -11.45
CA ALA A 171 -6.90 -9.01 -11.27
C ALA A 171 -7.51 -8.50 -12.59
N MET A 172 -6.72 -8.45 -13.68
CA MET A 172 -7.23 -8.05 -14.98
C MET A 172 -8.25 -9.05 -15.54
N ASN A 173 -8.07 -10.35 -15.32
CA ASN A 173 -9.04 -11.33 -15.79
C ASN A 173 -10.38 -11.19 -15.05
N LEU A 174 -10.35 -10.98 -13.72
CA LEU A 174 -11.58 -10.71 -12.95
C LEU A 174 -12.21 -9.37 -13.35
N PHE A 175 -11.41 -8.35 -13.64
CA PHE A 175 -11.89 -7.09 -14.17
C PHE A 175 -12.60 -7.28 -15.52
N GLU A 176 -11.99 -8.04 -16.44
CA GLU A 176 -12.58 -8.36 -17.74
C GLU A 176 -13.89 -9.16 -17.60
N VAL A 177 -13.93 -10.18 -16.73
CA VAL A 177 -15.17 -10.94 -16.45
C VAL A 177 -16.27 -10.02 -15.91
N ALA A 178 -15.94 -9.09 -15.01
CA ALA A 178 -16.91 -8.18 -14.41
C ALA A 178 -17.49 -7.17 -15.43
N HIS A 179 -16.74 -6.84 -16.48
CA HIS A 179 -17.15 -5.89 -17.52
C HIS A 179 -17.61 -6.57 -18.82
N PHE A 180 -17.60 -7.91 -18.86
CA PHE A 180 -17.99 -8.66 -20.04
C PHE A 180 -19.50 -8.59 -20.27
N VAL A 181 -19.87 -8.17 -21.48
CA VAL A 181 -21.24 -8.12 -22.01
C VAL A 181 -21.38 -9.27 -23.02
N PRO A 182 -22.11 -10.35 -22.69
CA PRO A 182 -22.21 -11.54 -23.54
C PRO A 182 -22.80 -11.27 -24.93
N GLU A 183 -23.62 -10.25 -25.07
CA GLU A 183 -24.28 -9.89 -26.33
C GLU A 183 -23.35 -9.23 -27.35
N LYS A 184 -22.12 -8.87 -26.95
CA LYS A 184 -21.13 -8.22 -27.80
C LYS A 184 -19.94 -9.13 -28.08
N PRO A 185 -19.33 -9.06 -29.28
CA PRO A 185 -18.09 -9.77 -29.55
C PRO A 185 -16.96 -9.33 -28.60
N MET A 186 -16.09 -10.26 -28.19
CA MET A 186 -14.99 -9.96 -27.25
C MET A 186 -14.05 -8.85 -27.73
N TYR A 187 -13.81 -8.77 -29.05
CA TYR A 187 -12.89 -7.79 -29.63
C TYR A 187 -13.40 -6.34 -29.58
N GLU A 188 -14.70 -6.12 -29.36
CA GLU A 188 -15.29 -4.77 -29.23
C GLU A 188 -15.23 -4.23 -27.80
N GLN A 189 -14.84 -5.06 -26.84
CA GLN A 189 -14.92 -4.78 -25.40
C GLN A 189 -13.55 -4.49 -24.76
N GLY A 190 -12.49 -4.43 -25.56
CA GLY A 190 -11.13 -4.16 -25.07
C GLY A 190 -10.54 -5.30 -24.23
N LEU A 191 -11.03 -6.52 -24.42
CA LEU A 191 -10.60 -7.71 -23.67
C LEU A 191 -9.32 -8.26 -24.27
N ILE A 192 -8.33 -8.54 -23.41
CA ILE A 192 -7.05 -9.12 -23.82
C ILE A 192 -6.80 -10.48 -23.17
N LEU A 193 -7.39 -10.79 -22.01
CA LEU A 193 -7.18 -12.06 -21.31
C LEU A 193 -8.28 -13.10 -21.61
N LEU A 194 -9.54 -12.70 -21.61
CA LEU A 194 -10.67 -13.57 -21.94
C LEU A 194 -10.52 -14.27 -23.30
N PRO A 195 -10.05 -13.61 -24.38
CA PRO A 195 -9.78 -14.28 -25.65
C PRO A 195 -8.72 -15.39 -25.56
N HIS A 196 -7.72 -15.26 -24.70
CA HIS A 196 -6.71 -16.32 -24.49
C HIS A 196 -7.34 -17.54 -23.83
N LEU A 197 -8.21 -17.35 -22.83
CA LEU A 197 -8.93 -18.44 -22.17
C LEU A 197 -9.95 -19.11 -23.12
N ALA A 198 -10.65 -18.32 -23.93
CA ALA A 198 -11.54 -18.83 -24.97
C ALA A 198 -10.80 -19.65 -26.03
N THR A 199 -9.59 -19.25 -26.42
CA THR A 199 -8.73 -19.99 -27.36
C THR A 199 -8.32 -21.36 -26.81
N LEU A 200 -8.22 -21.51 -25.48
CA LEU A 200 -7.99 -22.80 -24.81
C LEU A 200 -9.24 -23.69 -24.77
N GLY A 201 -10.38 -23.21 -25.29
CA GLY A 201 -11.65 -23.93 -25.30
C GLY A 201 -12.44 -23.82 -24.01
N TRP A 202 -12.09 -22.92 -23.10
CA TRP A 202 -12.83 -22.72 -21.86
C TRP A 202 -14.00 -21.77 -22.06
N GLY A 203 -15.18 -22.16 -21.58
CA GLY A 203 -16.37 -21.30 -21.57
C GLY A 203 -17.00 -21.01 -22.93
N VAL A 204 -16.48 -21.61 -24.02
CA VAL A 204 -16.93 -21.35 -25.40
C VAL A 204 -17.61 -22.56 -26.05
N GLY A 205 -18.64 -22.28 -26.83
CA GLY A 205 -19.39 -23.22 -27.65
C GLY A 205 -19.08 -23.10 -29.16
N PRO A 206 -19.87 -23.77 -30.01
CA PRO A 206 -19.75 -23.66 -31.47
C PRO A 206 -19.77 -22.20 -31.94
N GLY A 207 -18.89 -21.86 -32.89
CA GLY A 207 -18.78 -20.48 -33.39
C GLY A 207 -18.06 -19.50 -32.47
N GLY A 208 -17.51 -19.96 -31.34
CA GLY A 208 -16.80 -19.11 -30.38
C GLY A 208 -17.72 -18.31 -29.46
N GLU A 209 -19.01 -18.65 -29.42
CA GLU A 209 -19.98 -18.06 -28.50
C GLU A 209 -19.63 -18.42 -27.05
N VAL A 210 -19.66 -17.43 -26.15
CA VAL A 210 -19.42 -17.67 -24.72
C VAL A 210 -20.69 -18.24 -24.09
N ILE A 211 -20.62 -19.51 -23.70
CA ILE A 211 -21.73 -20.25 -23.10
C ILE A 211 -21.65 -20.33 -21.57
N ASP A 212 -20.45 -20.14 -21.00
CA ASP A 212 -20.21 -20.16 -19.56
C ASP A 212 -19.00 -19.30 -19.18
N THR A 213 -19.19 -18.32 -18.30
CA THR A 213 -18.12 -17.42 -17.82
C THR A 213 -17.43 -17.94 -16.56
N PHE A 214 -17.94 -19.01 -15.93
CA PHE A 214 -17.39 -19.56 -14.70
C PHE A 214 -15.91 -20.00 -14.81
N PRO A 215 -15.46 -20.66 -15.89
CA PRO A 215 -14.05 -21.00 -16.07
C PRO A 215 -13.13 -19.77 -16.08
N TYR A 216 -13.60 -18.65 -16.62
CA TYR A 216 -12.85 -17.39 -16.62
C TYR A 216 -12.74 -16.81 -15.22
N PHE A 217 -13.85 -16.80 -14.46
CA PHE A 217 -13.84 -16.38 -13.07
C PHE A 217 -12.88 -17.24 -12.23
N VAL A 218 -12.95 -18.57 -12.34
CA VAL A 218 -12.06 -19.50 -11.63
C VAL A 218 -10.60 -19.24 -11.96
N SER A 219 -10.26 -19.06 -13.25
CA SER A 219 -8.90 -18.72 -13.67
C SER A 219 -8.41 -17.45 -12.98
N GLY A 220 -9.25 -16.41 -12.92
CA GLY A 220 -8.91 -15.13 -12.28
C GLY A 220 -8.65 -15.28 -10.79
N VAL A 221 -9.52 -15.99 -10.08
CA VAL A 221 -9.37 -16.26 -8.64
C VAL A 221 -8.12 -17.09 -8.35
N LEU A 222 -7.84 -18.13 -9.12
CA LEU A 222 -6.66 -18.97 -8.93
C LEU A 222 -5.36 -18.16 -9.07
N HIS A 223 -5.24 -17.35 -10.13
CA HIS A 223 -4.10 -16.47 -10.30
C HIS A 223 -3.99 -15.47 -9.13
N LEU A 224 -5.09 -14.87 -8.69
CA LEU A 224 -5.07 -13.92 -7.58
C LEU A 224 -4.58 -14.57 -6.27
N ILE A 225 -5.04 -15.78 -5.95
CA ILE A 225 -4.59 -16.53 -4.77
C ILE A 225 -3.10 -16.93 -4.90
N SER A 226 -2.70 -17.48 -6.05
CA SER A 226 -1.31 -17.84 -6.31
C SER A 226 -0.37 -16.63 -6.21
N SER A 227 -0.81 -15.45 -6.63
CA SER A 227 -0.03 -14.22 -6.52
C SER A 227 0.27 -13.84 -5.07
N ALA A 228 -0.65 -14.09 -4.14
CA ALA A 228 -0.42 -13.84 -2.72
C ALA A 228 0.68 -14.77 -2.16
N VAL A 229 0.66 -16.06 -2.54
CA VAL A 229 1.70 -17.03 -2.14
C VAL A 229 3.07 -16.60 -2.66
N LEU A 230 3.16 -16.23 -3.94
CA LEU A 230 4.39 -15.72 -4.54
C LEU A 230 4.84 -14.41 -3.89
N GLY A 231 3.91 -13.49 -3.60
CA GLY A 231 4.17 -12.24 -2.90
C GLY A 231 4.78 -12.48 -1.52
N PHE A 232 4.21 -13.40 -0.74
CA PHE A 232 4.75 -13.78 0.57
C PHE A 232 6.16 -14.38 0.45
N GLY A 233 6.37 -15.32 -0.48
CA GLY A 233 7.69 -15.91 -0.72
C GLY A 233 8.73 -14.87 -1.14
N GLY A 234 8.35 -13.96 -2.03
CA GLY A 234 9.20 -12.87 -2.51
C GLY A 234 9.59 -11.90 -1.39
N ILE A 235 8.62 -11.46 -0.58
CA ILE A 235 8.86 -10.58 0.57
C ILE A 235 9.75 -11.27 1.61
N TYR A 236 9.48 -12.55 1.91
CA TYR A 236 10.29 -13.33 2.85
C TYR A 236 11.75 -13.36 2.40
N HIS A 237 12.04 -13.79 1.17
CA HIS A 237 13.42 -13.87 0.68
C HIS A 237 14.08 -12.48 0.49
N ALA A 238 13.30 -11.44 0.17
CA ALA A 238 13.83 -10.09 0.00
C ALA A 238 14.16 -9.40 1.35
N LEU A 239 13.41 -9.66 2.42
CA LEU A 239 13.55 -8.90 3.68
C LEU A 239 14.05 -9.73 4.86
N LEU A 240 13.60 -10.98 5.00
CA LEU A 240 13.78 -11.80 6.20
C LEU A 240 14.73 -12.99 6.00
N GLY A 241 14.75 -13.56 4.80
CA GLY A 241 15.61 -14.68 4.44
C GLY A 241 17.08 -14.28 4.35
N PRO A 242 17.99 -15.29 4.27
CA PRO A 242 19.42 -15.05 4.15
C PRO A 242 19.74 -14.24 2.89
N GLU A 243 20.71 -13.32 3.00
CA GLU A 243 21.05 -12.41 1.89
C GLU A 243 21.75 -13.15 0.74
N THR A 244 22.54 -14.16 1.09
CA THR A 244 23.28 -15.07 0.23
C THR A 244 22.86 -16.52 0.53
N LEU A 245 22.69 -17.34 -0.51
CA LEU A 245 22.27 -18.73 -0.38
C LEU A 245 23.45 -19.71 -0.34
N GLU A 246 24.65 -19.24 -0.67
CA GLU A 246 25.85 -20.04 -0.88
C GLU A 246 26.28 -20.82 0.37
N GLU A 247 26.17 -20.21 1.55
CA GLU A 247 26.59 -20.82 2.82
C GLU A 247 25.49 -21.68 3.44
N SER A 248 24.24 -21.22 3.38
CA SER A 248 23.12 -21.86 4.07
C SER A 248 22.44 -22.95 3.22
N PHE A 249 22.43 -22.78 1.89
CA PHE A 249 21.64 -23.59 0.97
C PHE A 249 22.38 -23.83 -0.37
N PRO A 250 23.48 -24.60 -0.36
CA PRO A 250 24.39 -24.73 -1.51
C PRO A 250 23.77 -25.38 -2.76
N PHE A 251 22.65 -26.09 -2.64
CA PHE A 251 21.91 -26.60 -3.80
C PHE A 251 21.23 -25.47 -4.61
N PHE A 252 20.82 -24.40 -3.93
CA PHE A 252 20.08 -23.29 -4.52
C PHE A 252 20.96 -22.09 -4.90
N SER A 253 22.27 -22.18 -4.66
CA SER A 253 23.20 -21.11 -4.98
C SER A 253 23.67 -21.15 -6.44
N VAL A 254 23.83 -19.97 -7.04
CA VAL A 254 24.43 -19.81 -8.37
C VAL A 254 25.44 -18.68 -8.30
N MET A 255 26.72 -19.02 -8.36
CA MET A 255 27.82 -18.07 -8.50
C MET A 255 27.92 -17.63 -9.96
N TYR A 256 27.40 -16.45 -10.28
CA TYR A 256 27.83 -15.77 -11.50
C TYR A 256 29.28 -15.33 -11.30
N GLY A 257 30.19 -15.69 -12.23
CA GLY A 257 31.59 -15.29 -12.13
C GLY A 257 31.72 -13.80 -11.85
N LYS A 258 32.59 -13.43 -10.91
CA LYS A 258 32.76 -12.07 -10.38
C LYS A 258 32.76 -11.03 -11.52
N ILE A 259 31.65 -10.31 -11.70
CA ILE A 259 31.57 -9.24 -12.69
C ILE A 259 32.28 -8.04 -12.07
N GLU A 260 33.58 -7.92 -12.32
CA GLU A 260 34.33 -6.71 -12.00
C GLU A 260 33.90 -5.60 -12.97
N ILE A 261 33.02 -4.72 -12.49
CA ILE A 261 32.70 -3.48 -13.19
C ILE A 261 33.85 -2.51 -12.88
N LYS A 262 34.67 -2.24 -13.90
CA LYS A 262 35.72 -1.21 -13.86
C LYS A 262 35.13 0.19 -13.90
#